data_AF-A0A378A2P1-F1
#
_entry.id   AF-A0A378A2P1-F1
#
_cell.length_a   1.000
_cell.length_b   1.000
_cell.length_c   1.000
_cell.angle_alpha   90.00
_cell.angle_beta   90.00
_cell.angle_gamma   90.00
#
_symmetry.space_group_name_H-M   'P 1'
#
loop_
_entity.id
_entity.type
_entity.pdbx_description
1 polymer ?
#
loop_
_entity_poly.entity_id
_entity_poly.type
_entity_poly.pdbx_seq_one_letter_code
_entity_poly.pdbx_strand_id
1 'polypeptide(L)' 'MDEHHYSEEEQSIVKQADALCAYLKCLEELSAGNNEFLLAKGRLEKTLASRRSAEMDYFMQVFVPSFQLSLDEISQDSPL' A
#
# COMPACT_ATOMS: atom_id res chain seq x y z
N MET A 1 20.34 28.56 -0.08
CA MET A 1 20.19 27.10 -0.17
C MET A 1 18.74 26.85 0.14
N ASP A 2 17.96 26.52 -0.89
CA ASP A 2 16.50 26.52 -0.80
C ASP A 2 16.03 25.46 0.19
N GLU A 3 15.59 25.94 1.34
CA GLU A 3 14.94 25.20 2.40
C GLU A 3 13.53 24.86 1.91
N HIS A 4 13.44 23.81 1.09
CA HIS A 4 12.20 23.31 0.52
C HIS A 4 11.27 22.82 1.64
N HIS A 5 10.46 23.72 2.17
CA HIS A 5 9.32 23.37 3.01
C HIS A 5 8.27 22.69 2.13
N TYR A 6 8.21 21.36 2.19
CA TYR A 6 7.10 20.61 1.60
C TYR A 6 5.78 21.08 2.18
N SER A 7 4.79 21.27 1.32
CA SER A 7 3.42 21.55 1.73
C SER A 7 2.86 20.43 2.60
N GLU A 8 1.84 20.73 3.40
CA GLU A 8 1.15 19.73 4.22
C GLU A 8 0.55 18.60 3.35
N GLU A 9 0.12 18.93 2.13
CA GLU A 9 -0.41 17.98 1.16
C GLU A 9 0.68 17.01 0.68
N GLU A 10 1.86 17.51 0.27
CA GLU A 10 2.99 16.67 -0.12
C GLU A 10 3.43 15.76 1.03
N GLN A 11 3.50 16.29 2.25
CA GLN A 11 3.81 15.49 3.44
C GLN A 11 2.75 14.41 3.72
N SER A 12 1.48 14.72 3.48
CA SER A 12 0.37 13.75 3.60
C SER A 12 0.54 12.62 2.59
N ILE A 13 0.74 12.95 1.31
CA ILE A 13 0.92 11.95 0.24
C ILE A 13 2.11 11.04 0.55
N VAL A 14 3.25 11.58 0.98
CA VAL A 14 4.42 10.77 1.33
C VAL A 14 4.13 9.82 2.49
N LYS A 15 3.41 10.28 3.53
CA LYS A 15 3.01 9.43 4.67
C LYS A 15 1.97 8.38 4.31
N GLN A 16 1.12 8.65 3.32
CA GLN A 16 0.20 7.68 2.76
C GLN A 16 0.97 6.60 1.98
N ALA A 17 1.89 7.01 1.10
CA ALA A 17 2.73 6.11 0.31
C ALA A 17 3.61 5.20 1.18
N ASP A 18 4.24 5.75 2.23
CA ASP A 18 5.04 4.97 3.19
C ASP A 18 4.21 3.86 3.87
N ALA A 19 3.00 4.20 4.34
CA ALA A 19 2.10 3.23 4.96
C ALA A 19 1.60 2.17 3.97
N LEU A 20 1.33 2.56 2.71
CA LEU A 20 0.96 1.63 1.64
C LEU A 20 2.11 0.65 1.35
N CYS A 21 3.34 1.13 1.19
CA CYS A 21 4.50 0.27 0.97
C CYS A 21 4.69 -0.74 2.11
N ALA A 22 4.58 -0.29 3.37
CA ALA A 22 4.66 -1.17 4.53
C ALA A 22 3.53 -2.21 4.53
N TYR A 23 2.32 -1.83 4.13
CA TYR A 23 1.18 -2.74 4.03
C TYR A 23 1.36 -3.77 2.91
N LEU A 24 1.81 -3.35 1.74
CA LEU A 24 2.12 -4.26 0.62
C LEU A 24 3.18 -5.28 1.00
N LYS A 25 4.25 -4.83 1.69
CA LYS A 25 5.27 -5.74 2.21
C LYS A 25 4.69 -6.79 3.16
N CYS A 26 3.73 -6.39 4.01
CA CYS A 26 3.03 -7.36 4.86
C CYS A 26 2.23 -8.37 4.04
N LEU A 27 1.58 -7.95 2.95
CA LEU A 27 0.83 -8.87 2.09
C LEU A 27 1.75 -9.89 1.41
N GLU A 28 2.90 -9.46 0.91
CA GLU A 28 3.90 -10.34 0.31
C GLU A 28 4.41 -11.39 1.31
N GLU A 29 4.78 -10.96 2.52
CA GLU A 29 5.24 -11.86 3.58
C GLU A 29 4.16 -12.87 3.99
N LEU A 30 2.90 -12.43 4.10
CA LEU A 30 1.77 -13.31 4.40
C LEU A 30 1.51 -14.30 3.25
N SER A 31 1.64 -13.87 2.00
CA SER A 31 1.54 -14.73 0.81
C SER A 31 2.66 -15.78 0.78
N ALA A 32 3.86 -15.41 1.24
CA ALA A 32 4.99 -16.33 1.43
C ALA A 32 4.84 -17.26 2.66
N GLY A 33 3.73 -17.17 3.41
CA GLY A 33 3.44 -18.00 4.58
C GLY A 33 4.01 -17.48 5.90
N ASN A 34 4.57 -16.26 5.92
CA ASN A 34 5.11 -15.65 7.13
C ASN A 34 4.03 -14.95 7.96
N ASN A 35 3.42 -15.70 8.87
CA ASN A 35 2.34 -15.22 9.72
C ASN A 35 2.75 -14.21 10.82
N GLU A 36 4.05 -13.94 11.02
CA GLU A 36 4.51 -12.92 11.98
C GLU A 36 3.98 -11.52 11.62
N PHE A 37 3.68 -11.29 10.34
CA PHE A 37 3.20 -10.03 9.81
C PHE A 37 1.69 -9.80 10.02
N LEU A 38 0.92 -10.76 10.55
CA LEU A 38 -0.52 -10.59 10.80
C LEU A 38 -0.82 -9.41 11.75
N LEU A 39 -0.04 -9.28 12.83
CA LEU A 39 -0.18 -8.18 13.79
C LEU A 39 0.26 -6.84 13.19
N ALA A 40 1.28 -6.85 12.33
CA ALA A 40 1.74 -5.66 11.63
C ALA A 40 0.67 -5.15 10.64
N LYS A 41 0.10 -6.06 9.85
CA LYS A 41 -1.00 -5.79 8.92
C LYS A 41 -2.17 -5.09 9.63
N GLY A 42 -2.66 -5.64 10.74
CA GLY A 42 -3.79 -5.05 11.47
C GLY A 42 -3.50 -3.66 12.06
N ARG A 43 -2.24 -3.34 12.38
CA ARG A 43 -1.83 -1.97 12.79
C ARG A 43 -1.76 -1.02 11.59
N LEU A 44 -1.29 -1.51 10.45
CA LEU A 44 -1.21 -0.74 9.21
C LEU A 44 -2.59 -0.43 8.65
N GLU A 45 -3.55 -1.36 8.69
CA GLU A 45 -4.93 -1.12 8.29
C GLU A 45 -5.56 0.06 9.06
N LYS A 46 -5.30 0.18 10.36
CA LYS A 46 -5.74 1.33 11.17
C LYS A 46 -5.05 2.63 10.76
N THR A 47 -3.76 2.55 10.41
CA THR A 47 -2.96 3.70 9.96
C THR A 47 -3.42 4.19 8.59
N LEU A 48 -3.74 3.27 7.68
CA LEU A 48 -4.30 3.59 6.36
C LEU A 48 -5.68 4.21 6.51
N ALA A 49 -6.54 3.64 7.35
CA ALA A 49 -7.88 4.19 7.61
C ALA A 49 -7.85 5.61 8.19
N SER A 50 -6.86 5.95 9.04
CA SER A 50 -6.73 7.31 9.60
C SER A 50 -6.14 8.33 8.61
N ARG A 51 -5.47 7.87 7.55
CA ARG A 51 -4.88 8.69 6.49
C ARG A 51 -5.65 8.56 5.17
N ARG A 52 -6.88 8.04 5.23
CA ARG A 52 -7.68 7.70 4.07
C ARG A 52 -7.95 8.93 3.19
N SER A 53 -7.84 8.72 1.88
CA SER A 53 -8.08 9.71 0.84
C SER A 53 -8.71 9.03 -0.38
N ALA A 54 -9.23 9.81 -1.32
CA ALA A 54 -9.83 9.25 -2.54
C ALA A 54 -8.79 8.56 -3.42
N GLU A 55 -7.58 9.12 -3.50
CA GLU A 55 -6.44 8.56 -4.22
C GLU A 55 -5.91 7.27 -3.57
N MET A 56 -5.89 7.19 -2.23
CA MET A 56 -5.54 5.95 -1.53
C MET A 56 -6.59 4.88 -1.76
N ASP A 57 -7.89 5.22 -1.68
CA ASP A 57 -8.98 4.28 -1.94
C ASP A 57 -8.88 3.71 -3.36
N TYR A 58 -8.62 4.56 -4.35
CA TYR A 58 -8.39 4.12 -5.73
C TYR A 58 -7.19 3.15 -5.80
N PHE A 59 -6.06 3.50 -5.18
CA PHE A 59 -4.88 2.65 -5.20
C PHE A 59 -5.16 1.28 -4.56
N MET A 60 -5.84 1.26 -3.42
CA MET A 60 -6.23 0.06 -2.69
C MET A 60 -7.22 -0.81 -3.47
N GLN A 61 -8.12 -0.21 -4.25
CA GLN A 61 -9.09 -0.97 -5.04
C GLN A 61 -8.48 -1.50 -6.34
N VAL A 62 -7.59 -0.75 -6.98
CA VAL A 62 -7.09 -1.05 -8.33
C VAL A 62 -5.80 -1.87 -8.31
N PHE A 63 -4.86 -1.55 -7.41
CA PHE A 63 -3.51 -2.17 -7.46
C PHE A 63 -3.30 -3.25 -6.42
N VAL A 64 -3.83 -3.09 -5.20
CA VAL A 64 -3.59 -4.04 -4.09
C VAL A 64 -4.05 -5.47 -4.38
N PRO A 65 -5.19 -5.74 -5.05
CA PRO A 65 -5.57 -7.11 -5.38
C PRO A 65 -4.49 -7.86 -6.17
N SER A 66 -3.77 -7.17 -7.06
CA SER A 66 -2.70 -7.76 -7.87
C SER A 66 -1.49 -8.22 -7.05
N PHE A 67 -1.29 -7.71 -5.83
CA PHE A 67 -0.20 -8.17 -4.95
C PHE A 67 -0.49 -9.53 -4.29
N GLN A 68 -1.72 -10.03 -4.43
CA GLN A 68 -2.09 -11.37 -3.98
C GLN A 68 -2.02 -12.40 -5.12
N LEU A 69 -1.86 -11.93 -6.36
CA LEU A 69 -1.70 -12.77 -7.53
C LEU A 69 -0.23 -13.16 -7.73
N SER A 70 -0.01 -14.34 -8.25
CA SER A 70 1.27 -14.75 -8.82
C SER A 70 1.58 -13.98 -10.11
N LEU A 71 2.85 -13.96 -10.52
CA LEU A 71 3.29 -13.30 -11.76
C LEU A 71 2.55 -13.82 -13.01
N ASP A 72 2.22 -15.12 -13.01
CA ASP A 72 1.47 -15.76 -14.10
C ASP A 72 0.00 -15.29 -14.12
N GLU A 73 -0.61 -15.11 -12.95
CA GLU A 73 -1.99 -14.60 -12.82
C GLU A 73 -2.11 -13.13 -13.23
N ILE A 74 -1.10 -12.31 -12.92
CA ILE A 74 -1.04 -10.89 -13.36
C ILE A 74 -0.97 -10.80 -14.90
N SER A 75 -0.25 -11.72 -15.54
CA SER A 75 -0.05 -11.70 -17.00
C SER A 75 -1.29 -12.13 -17.80
N GLN A 76 -2.24 -12.82 -17.16
CA GLN A 76 -3.48 -13.32 -17.79
C GLN A 76 -4.63 -12.29 -17.74
N ASP A 77 -4.60 -11.36 -16.78
CA ASP A 77 -5.70 -10.44 -16.49
C ASP A 77 -5.51 -9.04 -17.10
N SER A 78 -4.54 -8.88 -18.02
CA SER A 78 -4.34 -7.67 -18.80
C SER A 78 -5.13 -7.77 -20.11
N PRO A 79 -6.29 -7.09 -20.25
CA PRO A 79 -6.96 -7.02 -21.53
C PRO A 79 -6.10 -6.18 -22.47
N LEU A 80 -5.78 -6.74 -23.63
CA LEU A 80 -5.30 -5.98 -24.80
C LEU A 80 -6.22 -4.79 -25.12
#